data_AF-A0A0C2G518-F1
#
_entry.id   AF-A0A0C2G518-F1
#
_cell.length_a   1.000
_cell.length_b   1.000
_cell.length_c   1.000
_cell.angle_alpha   90.00
_cell.angle_beta   90.00
_cell.angle_gamma   90.00
#
_symmetry.space_group_name_H-M   'P 1'
#
loop_
_entity.id
_entity.type
_entity.pdbx_description
1 polymer ?
#
loop_
_entity_poly.entity_id
_entity_poly.type
_entity_poly.pdbx_seq_one_letter_code
_entity_poly.pdbx_strand_id
1 'polypeptide(L)' 'MREGVCTGGPYEEENVCKPYPFYPCGHHEGQKYYSSCPRESFKTPECSKQCNGPYKKTYEEDKFFGK' A
#
# COMPACT_ATOMS: atom_id res chain seq x y z
N MET A 1 -18.29 -7.65 -3.29
CA MET A 1 -17.07 -7.87 -2.48
C MET A 1 -17.49 -8.49 -1.16
N ARG A 2 -17.01 -9.69 -0.79
CA ARG A 2 -17.42 -10.34 0.47
C ARG A 2 -16.67 -9.81 1.70
N GLU A 3 -15.40 -9.44 1.53
CA GLU A 3 -14.48 -9.13 2.63
C GLU A 3 -14.18 -7.63 2.81
N GLY A 4 -14.65 -6.76 1.91
CA GLY A 4 -14.31 -5.34 1.87
C GLY A 4 -12.82 -5.08 1.54
N VAL A 5 -12.44 -3.81 1.45
CA VAL A 5 -11.06 -3.37 1.23
C VAL A 5 -10.77 -2.20 2.16
N CYS A 6 -9.62 -2.19 2.83
CA CYS A 6 -9.22 -1.07 3.69
C CYS A 6 -8.72 0.13 2.86
N THR A 7 -8.54 1.30 3.50
CA THR A 7 -7.83 2.41 2.86
C THR A 7 -6.40 2.02 2.50
N GLY A 8 -5.93 2.61 1.41
CA GLY A 8 -4.57 2.45 0.93
C GLY A 8 -4.14 3.66 0.11
N GLY A 9 -2.84 3.70 -0.16
CA GLY A 9 -2.14 4.86 -0.71
C GLY A 9 -0.91 4.47 -1.53
N PRO A 10 -0.22 5.42 -2.17
CA PRO A 10 1.10 5.17 -2.73
C PRO A 10 2.10 4.78 -1.65
N TYR A 11 3.29 4.38 -2.11
CA TYR A 11 4.41 4.03 -1.24
C TYR A 11 4.71 5.16 -0.24
N GLU A 12 4.91 4.80 1.03
CA GLU A 12 5.17 5.72 2.15
C GLU A 12 4.05 6.75 2.45
N GLU A 13 2.84 6.60 1.90
CA GLU A 13 1.74 7.47 2.29
C GLU A 13 1.35 7.24 3.77
N GLU A 14 1.27 8.34 4.50
CA GLU A 14 0.83 8.37 5.90
C GLU A 14 -0.68 8.46 6.00
N ASN A 15 -1.25 8.14 7.16
CA ASN A 15 -2.68 8.25 7.44
C ASN A 15 -3.60 7.36 6.58
N VAL A 16 -3.06 6.27 6.02
CA VAL A 16 -3.83 5.20 5.37
C VAL A 16 -3.56 3.87 6.07
N CYS A 17 -4.50 2.92 6.01
CA CYS A 17 -4.35 1.63 6.68
C CYS A 17 -3.23 0.78 6.04
N LYS A 18 -3.22 0.65 4.71
CA LYS A 18 -2.21 -0.13 3.98
C LYS A 18 -1.67 0.63 2.76
N PRO A 19 -0.58 1.40 2.90
CA PRO A 19 0.10 1.99 1.74
C PRO A 19 0.69 0.89 0.85
N TYR A 20 0.91 1.21 -0.42
CA TYR A 20 1.48 0.29 -1.39
C TYR A 20 2.89 -0.14 -0.94
N PRO A 21 3.21 -1.44 -0.91
CA PRO A 21 4.42 -1.93 -0.25
C PRO A 21 5.70 -1.74 -1.08
N PHE A 22 5.58 -1.51 -2.38
CA PHE A 22 6.73 -1.41 -3.29
C PHE A 22 7.02 0.05 -3.61
N TYR A 23 8.29 0.41 -3.57
CA TYR A 23 8.74 1.75 -3.96
C TYR A 23 8.53 1.97 -5.47
N PRO A 24 8.26 3.22 -5.90
CA PRO A 24 8.22 3.54 -7.33
C PRO A 24 9.62 3.43 -7.92
N CYS A 25 9.75 2.82 -9.10
CA CYS A 25 11.04 2.57 -9.74
C CYS A 25 11.14 3.20 -11.12
N GLY A 26 12.38 3.39 -11.59
CA GLY A 26 12.66 3.97 -12.91
C GLY A 26 12.75 5.49 -12.89
N HIS A 27 13.15 6.05 -14.03
CA HIS A 27 13.27 7.49 -14.21
C HIS A 27 12.03 8.01 -14.95
N HIS A 28 11.22 8.80 -14.26
CA HIS A 28 10.03 9.44 -14.80
C HIS A 28 10.17 10.96 -14.64
N GLU A 29 9.83 11.72 -15.67
CA GLU A 29 9.99 13.18 -15.66
C GLU A 29 9.19 13.82 -14.51
N GLY A 30 9.85 14.68 -13.73
CA GLY A 30 9.22 15.36 -12.59
C GLY A 30 8.97 14.50 -11.35
N GLN A 31 9.39 13.22 -11.34
CA GLN A 31 9.27 12.35 -10.18
C GLN A 31 10.62 12.09 -9.50
N LYS A 32 10.57 11.86 -8.18
CA LYS A 32 11.75 11.46 -7.41
C LYS A 32 12.23 10.09 -7.89
N TYR A 33 13.51 9.99 -8.22
CA TYR A 33 14.15 8.70 -8.49
C TYR A 33 14.47 7.99 -7.15
N TYR A 34 13.86 6.83 -6.93
CA TYR A 34 14.17 5.98 -5.77
C TYR A 34 15.25 4.96 -6.13
N SER A 35 15.01 4.16 -7.16
CA SER A 35 15.98 3.20 -7.69
C SER A 35 15.56 2.70 -9.09
N SER A 36 16.46 1.94 -9.72
CA SER A 36 16.15 1.23 -10.95
C SER A 36 15.13 0.13 -10.68
N CYS A 37 14.27 -0.13 -11.67
CA CYS A 37 13.32 -1.23 -11.56
C CYS A 37 14.05 -2.57 -11.43
N PRO A 38 13.65 -3.43 -10.49
CA PRO A 38 14.26 -4.73 -10.34
C PRO A 38 14.03 -5.55 -11.63
N ARG A 39 15.01 -6.39 -11.98
CA ARG A 39 14.88 -7.29 -13.15
C ARG A 39 13.83 -8.38 -12.91
N GLU A 40 13.68 -8.78 -11.65
CA GLU A 40 12.70 -9.75 -11.20
C GLU A 40 11.59 -9.04 -10.41
N SER A 41 10.39 -9.63 -10.38
CA SER A 41 9.26 -9.09 -9.62
C SER A 41 9.48 -9.24 -8.11
N PHE A 42 8.94 -8.29 -7.34
CA PHE A 42 8.86 -8.43 -5.89
C PHE A 42 8.01 -9.64 -5.50
N LYS A 43 8.37 -10.29 -4.39
CA LYS A 43 7.53 -11.35 -3.81
C LYS A 43 6.20 -10.76 -3.38
N THR A 44 5.11 -11.51 -3.59
CA THR A 44 3.80 -11.14 -3.08
C THR A 44 3.86 -10.97 -1.56
N PRO A 45 3.46 -9.81 -1.02
CA PRO A 45 3.46 -9.59 0.42
C PRO A 45 2.43 -10.49 1.11
N GLU A 46 2.68 -10.81 2.37
CA GLU A 46 1.74 -11.60 3.17
C GLU A 46 0.45 -10.83 3.43
N CYS A 47 -0.67 -11.56 3.50
CA CYS A 47 -1.97 -11.00 3.83
C CYS A 47 -2.08 -10.75 5.34
N SER A 48 -1.51 -9.65 5.82
CA SER A 48 -1.64 -9.24 7.22
C SER A 48 -2.97 -8.50 7.45
N LYS A 49 -3.75 -8.91 8.44
CA LYS A 49 -5.01 -8.24 8.83
C LYS A 49 -4.76 -7.10 9.83
N GLN A 50 -3.75 -6.28 9.55
CA GLN A 50 -3.32 -5.17 10.39
C GLN A 50 -2.98 -3.96 9.52
N CYS A 51 -3.28 -2.76 10.02
CA CYS A 51 -2.84 -1.51 9.39
C CYS A 51 -1.38 -1.21 9.73
N ASN A 52 -0.69 -0.51 8.82
CA ASN A 52 0.70 -0.11 9.00
C ASN A 52 0.79 1.15 9.88
N GLY A 53 1.75 1.15 10.82
CA GLY A 53 2.09 2.34 11.61
C GLY A 53 1.00 2.81 12.59
N PRO A 54 1.16 4.04 13.13
CA PRO A 54 0.16 4.64 14.02
C PRO A 54 -1.05 5.14 13.21
N TYR A 55 -1.95 4.21 12.87
CA TYR A 55 -3.24 4.51 12.23
C TYR A 55 -4.38 4.47 13.26
N LYS A 56 -5.34 5.40 13.15
CA LYS A 56 -6.38 5.60 14.19
C LYS A 56 -7.42 4.48 14.25
N LYS A 57 -7.66 3.79 13.14
CA LYS A 57 -8.65 2.70 13.03
C LYS A 57 -7.95 1.36 12.93
N THR A 58 -8.63 0.30 13.32
CA THR A 58 -8.17 -1.07 13.05
C THR A 58 -8.42 -1.44 11.58
N TYR A 59 -7.74 -2.51 11.12
CA TYR A 59 -7.91 -3.03 9.75
C TYR A 59 -9.37 -3.40 9.45
N GLU A 60 -10.09 -3.92 10.44
CA GLU A 60 -11.48 -4.36 10.29
C GLU A 60 -12.45 -3.18 10.22
N GLU A 61 -12.26 -2.16 11.07
CA GLU A 61 -13.07 -0.94 11.07
C GLU A 61 -12.89 -0.11 9.80
N ASP A 62 -11.73 -0.22 9.16
CA ASP A 62 -11.39 0.55 7.97
C ASP A 62 -11.82 -0.12 6.66
N LYS A 63 -12.50 -1.28 6.71
CA LYS A 63 -12.98 -1.97 5.50
C LYS A 63 -14.18 -1.25 4.87
N PHE A 64 -14.04 -0.94 3.59
CA PHE A 64 -15.11 -0.46 2.72
C PHE A 64 -15.65 -1.60 1.86
N PHE A 65 -16.97 -1.73 1.80
CA PHE A 65 -17.66 -2.74 1.00
C PHE A 65 -18.36 -2.06 -0.17
N GLY A 66 -18.05 -2.49 -1.39
CA GLY A 66 -18.79 -2.04 -2.58
C GLY A 66 -20.26 -2.45 -2.48
N LYS A 67 -21.16 -1.50 -2.78
CA LYS A 67 -22.61 -1.74 -2.89
C LYS A 67 -22.96 -2.55 -4.12
#